data_AF-A0A5B2U090-F1
#
_entry.id   AF-A0A5B2U090-F1
#
_cell.length_a   1.000
_cell.length_b   1.000
_cell.length_c   1.000
_cell.angle_alpha   90.00
_cell.angle_beta   90.00
_cell.angle_gamma   90.00
#
_symmetry.space_group_name_H-M   'P 1'
#
loop_
_entity.id
_entity.type
_entity.pdbx_description
1 polymer ?
#
loop_
_entity_poly.entity_id
_entity_poly.type
_entity_poly.pdbx_seq_one_letter_code
_entity_poly.pdbx_strand_id
1 'polypeptide(L)'
;MRKLVLVALLLTGITAMAQEKNRKEGRRHMADFTPEQMATLQTKRMTLALDLTADQQSKLQEMFTKNAAERKAKMEAHKAQRESGESLSDDEKFALQNERLDNQIAHKKEMKAILDDTQYAKWEKMRAKRGKHAKGKERQHRAQKK
;
A
#
# COMPACT_ATOMS: atom_id res chain seq x y z
N MET A 1 19.57 15.28 -44.67
CA MET A 1 19.51 15.89 -43.33
C MET A 1 18.08 16.23 -42.87
N ARG A 2 17.28 17.01 -43.60
CA ARG A 2 15.92 17.42 -43.16
C ARG A 2 14.92 16.26 -42.93
N LYS A 3 15.05 15.16 -43.68
CA LYS A 3 14.20 13.96 -43.55
C LYS A 3 14.54 13.10 -42.32
N LEU A 4 15.78 13.15 -41.83
CA LEU A 4 16.23 12.38 -40.65
C LEU A 4 15.74 13.01 -39.34
N VAL A 5 15.62 14.34 -39.31
CA VAL A 5 15.08 15.07 -38.16
C VAL A 5 13.59 14.76 -37.95
N LEU A 6 12.82 14.61 -39.03
CA LEU A 6 11.41 14.22 -38.99
C LEU A 6 11.20 12.79 -38.48
N VAL A 7 12.07 11.84 -38.87
CA VAL A 7 12.02 10.45 -38.39
C VAL A 7 12.40 10.36 -36.92
N ALA A 8 13.40 11.13 -36.47
CA ALA A 8 13.78 11.20 -35.06
C ALA A 8 12.65 11.78 -34.18
N LEU A 9 11.96 12.84 -34.65
CA LEU A 9 10.80 13.41 -33.96
C LEU A 9 9.63 12.43 -33.85
N LEU A 10 9.33 11.68 -34.92
CA LEU A 10 8.30 10.63 -34.92
C LEU A 10 8.59 9.50 -33.93
N LEU A 11 9.86 9.07 -33.84
CA LEU A 11 10.27 8.01 -32.92
C LEU A 11 10.18 8.45 -31.44
N THR A 12 10.45 9.73 -31.14
CA THR A 12 10.29 10.25 -29.76
C THR A 12 8.83 10.35 -29.30
N GLY A 13 7.88 10.61 -30.21
CA GLY A 13 6.45 10.69 -29.87
C GLY A 13 5.84 9.35 -29.45
N ILE A 14 6.29 8.24 -30.05
CA ILE A 14 5.80 6.89 -29.76
C ILE A 14 6.31 6.40 -28.39
N THR A 15 7.55 6.74 -28.01
CA THR A 15 8.11 6.35 -26.71
C THR A 15 7.48 7.11 -25.54
N ALA A 16 7.05 8.36 -25.74
CA ALA A 16 6.41 9.17 -24.70
C ALA A 16 5.02 8.62 -24.30
N MET A 17 4.24 8.09 -25.26
CA MET A 17 2.92 7.49 -24.99
C MET A 17 2.98 6.07 -24.40
N ALA A 18 4.12 5.37 -24.50
CA ALA A 18 4.30 4.02 -23.95
C ALA A 18 4.50 3.98 -22.43
N GLN A 19 5.02 5.05 -21.82
CA GLN A 19 5.25 5.13 -20.36
C GLN A 19 3.96 5.39 -19.56
N GLU A 20 2.95 6.05 -20.15
CA GLU A 20 1.75 6.47 -19.41
C GLU A 20 0.72 5.34 -19.25
N LYS A 21 0.62 4.42 -20.22
CA LYS A 21 -0.36 3.32 -20.22
C LYS A 21 -0.05 2.22 -19.18
N ASN A 22 1.22 1.85 -19.04
CA ASN A 22 1.65 0.73 -18.18
C ASN A 22 1.48 1.00 -16.66
N ARG A 23 1.46 2.27 -16.24
CA ARG A 23 1.31 2.62 -14.81
C ARG A 23 -0.10 2.48 -14.26
N LYS A 24 -1.13 2.62 -15.13
CA LYS A 24 -2.54 2.51 -14.74
C LYS A 24 -3.04 1.07 -14.72
N GLU A 25 -2.59 0.21 -15.62
CA GLU A 25 -3.06 -1.19 -15.71
C GLU A 25 -2.64 -2.04 -14.50
N GLY A 26 -1.40 -1.92 -14.01
CA GLY A 26 -0.96 -2.69 -12.84
C GLY A 26 -1.66 -2.33 -11.52
N ARG A 27 -2.28 -1.15 -11.43
CA ARG A 27 -3.10 -0.73 -10.27
C ARG A 27 -4.54 -1.22 -10.34
N ARG A 28 -5.09 -1.41 -11.55
CA ARG A 28 -6.48 -1.84 -11.75
C ARG A 28 -6.73 -3.26 -11.24
N HIS A 29 -5.76 -4.18 -11.37
CA HIS A 29 -5.96 -5.57 -10.96
C HIS A 29 -6.19 -5.81 -9.45
N MET A 30 -5.94 -4.81 -8.60
CA MET A 30 -6.17 -4.88 -7.15
C MET A 30 -7.31 -3.94 -6.69
N ALA A 31 -7.92 -3.18 -7.59
CA ALA A 31 -8.90 -2.15 -7.24
C ALA A 31 -10.30 -2.71 -6.95
N ASP A 32 -10.59 -3.97 -7.32
CA ASP A 32 -11.96 -4.49 -7.37
C ASP A 32 -12.27 -5.59 -6.34
N PHE A 33 -11.35 -5.91 -5.42
CA PHE A 33 -11.62 -6.93 -4.40
C PHE A 33 -12.47 -6.39 -3.25
N THR A 34 -13.43 -7.18 -2.78
CA THR A 34 -14.18 -6.87 -1.55
C THR A 34 -13.25 -6.92 -0.33
N PRO A 35 -13.60 -6.27 0.80
CA PRO A 35 -12.84 -6.36 2.05
C PRO A 35 -12.53 -7.81 2.47
N GLU A 36 -13.49 -8.71 2.29
CA GLU A 36 -13.40 -10.14 2.64
C GLU A 36 -12.45 -10.89 1.70
N GLN A 37 -12.50 -10.59 0.39
CA GLN A 37 -11.56 -11.16 -0.58
C GLN A 37 -10.13 -10.70 -0.30
N MET A 38 -9.94 -9.43 0.04
CA MET A 38 -8.65 -8.89 0.43
C MET A 38 -8.13 -9.52 1.72
N ALA A 39 -8.98 -9.65 2.74
CA ALA A 39 -8.65 -10.33 3.98
C ALA A 39 -8.23 -11.78 3.73
N THR A 40 -8.98 -12.50 2.91
CA THR A 40 -8.68 -13.90 2.52
C THR A 40 -7.31 -14.02 1.85
N LEU A 41 -7.03 -13.18 0.85
CA LEU A 41 -5.74 -13.20 0.16
C LEU A 41 -4.58 -12.83 1.10
N GLN A 42 -4.80 -11.87 1.99
CA GLN A 42 -3.79 -11.45 2.95
C GLN A 42 -3.51 -12.56 3.97
N THR A 43 -4.53 -13.22 4.50
CA THR A 43 -4.39 -14.39 5.37
C THR A 43 -3.63 -15.51 4.66
N LYS A 44 -4.02 -15.89 3.43
CA LYS A 44 -3.33 -16.96 2.68
C LYS A 44 -1.85 -16.64 2.42
N ARG A 45 -1.53 -15.38 2.10
CA ARG A 45 -0.12 -14.94 1.94
C ARG A 45 0.65 -15.01 3.25
N MET A 46 0.00 -14.69 4.37
CA MET A 46 0.58 -14.81 5.71
C MET A 46 0.78 -16.28 6.09
N THR A 47 -0.17 -17.17 5.77
CA THR A 47 -0.04 -18.62 5.94
C THR A 47 1.16 -19.14 5.18
N LEU A 48 1.29 -18.79 3.89
CA LEU A 48 2.43 -19.20 3.07
C LEU A 48 3.78 -18.72 3.64
N ALA A 49 3.80 -17.57 4.30
CA ALA A 49 5.02 -16.99 4.83
C ALA A 49 5.37 -17.47 6.24
N LEU A 50 4.38 -17.82 7.07
CA LEU A 50 4.54 -18.06 8.51
C LEU A 50 4.06 -19.44 8.97
N ASP A 51 3.53 -20.26 8.06
CA ASP A 51 2.99 -21.59 8.35
C ASP A 51 1.90 -21.56 9.43
N LEU A 52 0.92 -20.67 9.23
CA LEU A 52 -0.15 -20.41 10.21
C LEU A 52 -1.08 -21.61 10.41
N THR A 53 -1.47 -21.86 11.67
CA THR A 53 -2.50 -22.85 12.00
C THR A 53 -3.90 -22.39 11.55
N ALA A 54 -4.87 -23.30 11.49
CA ALA A 54 -6.25 -22.96 11.11
C ALA A 54 -6.85 -21.87 12.03
N ASP A 55 -6.62 -21.98 13.34
CA ASP A 55 -7.09 -21.00 14.33
C ASP A 55 -6.45 -19.62 14.11
N GLN A 56 -5.14 -19.59 13.81
CA GLN A 56 -4.44 -18.34 13.51
C GLN A 56 -4.95 -17.69 12.22
N GLN A 57 -5.23 -18.50 11.19
CA GLN A 57 -5.78 -18.02 9.93
C GLN A 57 -7.17 -17.39 10.12
N SER A 58 -8.04 -18.03 10.90
CA SER A 58 -9.38 -17.52 11.22
C SER A 58 -9.29 -16.15 11.92
N LYS A 59 -8.51 -16.07 13.01
CA LYS A 59 -8.30 -14.81 13.76
C LYS A 59 -7.70 -13.71 12.89
N LEU A 60 -6.74 -14.03 12.03
CA LEU A 60 -6.14 -13.04 11.12
C LEU A 60 -7.11 -12.59 10.02
N GLN A 61 -7.95 -13.49 9.51
CA GLN A 61 -8.94 -13.13 8.50
C GLN A 61 -9.99 -12.17 9.06
N GLU A 62 -10.45 -12.40 10.29
CA GLU A 62 -11.34 -11.48 10.99
C GLU A 62 -10.67 -10.11 11.19
N MET A 63 -9.44 -10.12 11.73
CA MET A 63 -8.63 -8.91 11.94
C MET A 63 -8.43 -8.13 10.62
N PHE A 64 -8.12 -8.80 9.51
CA PHE A 64 -7.93 -8.15 8.21
C PHE A 64 -9.23 -7.64 7.61
N THR A 65 -10.35 -8.32 7.83
CA THR A 65 -11.67 -7.86 7.36
C THR A 65 -12.05 -6.54 8.03
N LYS A 66 -11.91 -6.47 9.37
CA LYS A 66 -12.14 -5.24 10.14
C LYS A 66 -11.24 -4.10 9.66
N ASN A 67 -9.93 -4.36 9.55
CA ASN A 67 -8.96 -3.37 9.07
C ASN A 67 -9.25 -2.90 7.63
N ALA A 68 -9.76 -3.77 6.77
CA ALA A 68 -10.11 -3.41 5.40
C ALA A 68 -11.34 -2.49 5.35
N ALA A 69 -12.36 -2.76 6.17
CA ALA A 69 -13.53 -1.90 6.31
C ALA A 69 -13.15 -0.51 6.83
N GLU A 70 -12.36 -0.44 7.91
CA GLU A 70 -11.86 0.83 8.46
C GLU A 70 -11.03 1.61 7.43
N ARG A 71 -10.15 0.93 6.69
CA ARG A 71 -9.37 1.57 5.63
C ARG A 71 -10.25 2.14 4.52
N LYS A 72 -11.32 1.43 4.14
CA LYS A 72 -12.25 1.90 3.10
C LYS A 72 -12.97 3.18 3.56
N ALA A 73 -13.50 3.20 4.78
CA ALA A 73 -14.13 4.39 5.35
C ALA A 73 -13.17 5.59 5.41
N LYS A 74 -11.94 5.39 5.88
CA LYS A 74 -10.91 6.45 5.92
C LYS A 74 -10.51 6.94 4.53
N MET A 75 -10.44 6.05 3.55
CA MET A 75 -10.17 6.41 2.15
C MET A 75 -11.26 7.31 1.58
N GLU A 76 -12.53 7.00 1.83
CA GLU A 76 -13.67 7.80 1.37
C GLU A 76 -13.67 9.18 2.04
N ALA A 77 -13.45 9.25 3.35
CA ALA A 77 -13.32 10.51 4.08
C ALA A 77 -12.17 11.39 3.55
N HIS A 78 -10.98 10.81 3.34
CA HIS A 78 -9.85 11.55 2.78
C HIS A 78 -10.05 11.95 1.31
N LYS A 79 -10.83 11.19 0.54
CA LYS A 79 -11.16 11.56 -0.85
C LYS A 79 -12.04 12.81 -0.86
N ALA A 80 -13.08 12.84 -0.03
CA ALA A 80 -13.95 14.01 0.10
C ALA A 80 -13.17 15.27 0.54
N GLN A 81 -12.28 15.12 1.53
CA GLN A 81 -11.42 16.22 2.01
C GLN A 81 -10.43 16.70 0.94
N ARG A 82 -9.96 15.82 0.05
CA ARG A 82 -9.10 16.21 -1.06
C ARG A 82 -9.85 16.97 -2.15
N GLU A 83 -11.10 16.60 -2.38
CA GLU A 83 -11.97 17.25 -3.36
C GLU A 83 -12.41 18.65 -2.90
N SER A 84 -12.52 18.90 -1.60
CA SER A 84 -12.80 20.24 -1.06
C SER A 84 -11.62 21.21 -1.17
N GLY A 85 -10.40 20.73 -1.42
CA GLY A 85 -9.19 21.55 -1.54
C GLY A 85 -8.71 22.17 -0.23
N GLU A 86 -9.31 21.78 0.90
CA GLU A 86 -9.00 22.34 2.20
C GLU A 86 -7.71 21.72 2.78
N SER A 87 -6.77 22.58 3.17
CA SER A 87 -5.54 22.15 3.81
C SER A 87 -5.77 21.96 5.31
N LEU A 88 -5.40 20.79 5.82
CA LEU A 88 -5.39 20.52 7.26
C LEU A 88 -4.56 21.55 8.02
N SER A 89 -5.08 22.01 9.15
CA SER A 89 -4.33 22.74 10.18
C SER A 89 -3.24 21.86 10.80
N ASP A 90 -2.31 22.46 11.54
CA ASP A 90 -1.22 21.72 12.17
C ASP A 90 -1.71 20.80 13.31
N ASP A 91 -2.75 21.23 14.04
CA ASP A 91 -3.38 20.41 15.09
C ASP A 91 -4.10 19.20 14.49
N GLU A 92 -4.81 19.37 13.38
CA GLU A 92 -5.47 18.25 12.68
C GLU A 92 -4.43 17.28 12.09
N LYS A 93 -3.34 17.80 11.52
CA LYS A 93 -2.22 16.96 11.06
C LYS A 93 -1.63 16.15 12.22
N PHE A 94 -1.44 16.77 13.39
CA PHE A 94 -0.95 16.08 14.57
C PHE A 94 -1.93 14.99 15.02
N ALA A 95 -3.23 15.30 15.12
CA ALA A 95 -4.26 14.35 15.51
C ALA A 95 -4.31 13.13 14.58
N LEU A 96 -4.30 13.36 13.26
CA LEU A 96 -4.25 12.28 12.25
C LEU A 96 -2.98 11.43 12.35
N GLN A 97 -1.83 12.06 12.63
CA GLN A 97 -0.58 11.32 12.84
C GLN A 97 -0.64 10.46 14.09
N ASN A 98 -1.17 11.00 15.18
CA ASN A 98 -1.34 10.29 16.45
C ASN A 98 -2.27 9.07 16.27
N GLU A 99 -3.46 9.30 15.71
CA GLU A 99 -4.44 8.24 15.44
C GLU A 99 -3.85 7.15 14.53
N ARG A 100 -3.06 7.53 13.52
CA ARG A 100 -2.37 6.56 12.66
C ARG A 100 -1.37 5.72 13.45
N LEU A 101 -0.62 6.32 14.38
CA LEU A 101 0.35 5.60 15.20
C LEU A 101 -0.36 4.66 16.19
N ASP A 102 -1.44 5.11 16.82
CA ASP A 102 -2.25 4.28 17.72
C ASP A 102 -2.82 3.06 17.00
N ASN A 103 -3.35 3.24 15.79
CA ASN A 103 -3.82 2.14 14.95
C ASN A 103 -2.69 1.14 14.60
N GLN A 104 -1.46 1.64 14.35
CA GLN A 104 -0.32 0.76 14.12
C GLN A 104 0.11 0.00 15.37
N ILE A 105 0.00 0.60 16.55
CA ILE A 105 0.28 -0.02 17.83
C ILE A 105 -0.75 -1.11 18.12
N ALA A 106 -2.04 -0.80 17.96
CA ALA A 106 -3.13 -1.75 18.13
C ALA A 106 -2.98 -2.96 17.20
N HIS A 107 -2.78 -2.72 15.89
CA HIS A 107 -2.54 -3.80 14.94
C HIS A 107 -1.31 -4.64 15.33
N LYS A 108 -0.21 -4.01 15.77
CA LYS A 108 0.99 -4.75 16.19
C LYS A 108 0.70 -5.63 17.41
N LYS A 109 -0.08 -5.13 18.37
CA LYS A 109 -0.51 -5.88 19.56
C LYS A 109 -1.39 -7.08 19.19
N GLU A 110 -2.38 -6.88 18.32
CA GLU A 110 -3.26 -7.96 17.83
C GLU A 110 -2.47 -9.05 17.10
N MET A 111 -1.53 -8.67 16.22
CA MET A 111 -0.65 -9.63 15.55
C MET A 111 0.18 -10.45 16.54
N LYS A 112 0.71 -9.80 17.58
CA LYS A 112 1.49 -10.49 18.63
C LYS A 112 0.62 -11.47 19.45
N ALA A 113 -0.67 -11.21 19.58
CA ALA A 113 -1.59 -12.11 20.29
C ALA A 113 -1.98 -13.34 19.46
N ILE A 114 -1.89 -13.27 18.12
CA ILE A 114 -2.26 -14.37 17.22
C ILE A 114 -1.04 -15.24 16.87
N LEU A 115 0.12 -14.61 16.62
CA LEU A 115 1.33 -15.30 16.21
C LEU A 115 2.14 -15.79 17.41
N ASP A 116 2.84 -16.90 17.25
CA ASP A 116 3.89 -17.28 18.20
C ASP A 116 5.14 -16.38 18.04
N ASP A 117 6.09 -16.50 18.97
CA ASP A 117 7.29 -15.66 18.99
C ASP A 117 8.15 -15.78 17.71
N THR A 118 8.23 -16.98 17.12
CA THR A 118 9.03 -17.24 15.92
C THR A 118 8.36 -16.63 14.69
N GLN A 119 7.06 -16.84 14.54
CA GLN A 119 6.23 -16.26 13.49
C GLN A 119 6.22 -14.74 13.58
N TYR A 120 6.06 -14.19 14.78
CA TYR A 120 6.04 -12.75 15.03
C TYR A 120 7.38 -12.09 14.69
N ALA A 121 8.51 -12.71 15.06
CA ALA A 121 9.84 -12.22 14.68
C ALA A 121 10.03 -12.22 13.15
N LYS A 122 9.56 -13.27 12.45
CA LYS A 122 9.58 -13.34 10.99
C LYS A 122 8.68 -12.25 10.36
N TRP A 123 7.50 -12.03 10.93
CA TRP A 123 6.59 -10.95 10.51
C TRP A 123 7.19 -9.55 10.65
N GLU A 124 7.82 -9.24 11.79
CA GLU A 124 8.50 -7.95 12.00
C GLU A 124 9.64 -7.73 10.98
N LYS A 125 10.44 -8.79 10.68
CA LYS A 125 11.47 -8.73 9.64
C LYS A 125 10.89 -8.46 8.25
N MET A 126 9.79 -9.12 7.88
CA MET A 126 9.09 -8.87 6.62
C MET A 126 8.58 -7.43 6.53
N ARG A 127 8.01 -6.91 7.63
CA ARG A 127 7.50 -5.54 7.72
C ARG A 127 8.63 -4.51 7.58
N ALA A 128 9.76 -4.73 8.25
CA ALA A 128 10.94 -3.87 8.14
C ALA A 128 11.51 -3.83 6.72
N LYS A 129 11.58 -4.98 6.03
CA LYS A 129 12.04 -5.05 4.62
C LYS A 129 11.12 -4.26 3.68
N ARG A 130 9.80 -4.38 3.84
CA ARG A 130 8.82 -3.57 3.06
C ARG A 130 9.05 -2.07 3.25
N GLY A 131 9.34 -1.62 4.48
CA GLY A 131 9.65 -0.22 4.77
C GLY A 131 10.93 0.29 4.08
N LYS A 132 11.98 -0.54 4.01
CA LYS A 132 13.24 -0.18 3.33
C LYS A 132 13.07 -0.05 1.81
N HIS A 133 12.32 -0.96 1.19
CA HIS A 133 12.05 -0.88 -0.25
C HIS A 133 11.23 0.35 -0.65
N ALA A 134 10.32 0.82 0.21
CA ALA A 134 9.56 2.04 -0.03
C ALA A 134 10.49 3.28 -0.06
N LYS A 135 11.40 3.40 0.92
CA LYS A 135 12.36 4.52 0.99
C LYS A 135 13.35 4.54 -0.17
N GLY A 136 13.78 3.36 -0.65
CA GLY A 136 14.68 3.25 -1.81
C GLY A 136 14.05 3.77 -3.11
N LYS A 137 12.77 3.44 -3.35
CA LYS A 137 12.03 3.90 -4.53
C LYS A 137 11.76 5.40 -4.51
N GLU A 138 11.50 5.97 -3.33
CA GLU A 138 11.28 7.42 -3.17
C GLU A 138 12.54 8.24 -3.51
N ARG A 139 13.72 7.77 -3.09
CA ARG A 139 15.01 8.40 -3.42
C ARG A 139 15.29 8.39 -4.92
N GLN A 140 15.04 7.27 -5.60
CA GLN A 140 15.20 7.18 -7.06
C GLN A 140 14.24 8.13 -7.80
N HIS A 141 12.99 8.22 -7.35
CA HIS A 141 12.01 9.13 -7.94
C HIS A 141 12.37 10.61 -7.77
N ARG A 142 12.98 10.98 -6.64
CA ARG A 142 13.43 12.35 -6.38
C ARG A 142 14.69 12.72 -7.15
N ALA A 143 15.57 11.75 -7.42
CA ALA A 143 16.76 11.93 -8.25
C ALA A 143 16.42 12.12 -9.74
N GLN A 144 15.37 11.45 -10.25
CA GLN A 144 14.90 11.60 -11.64
C GLN A 144 14.10 12.88 -11.92
N LYS A 145 13.74 13.63 -10.88
CA LYS A 145 13.00 14.90 -10.98
C LYS A 145 13.90 16.14 -10.86
N LYS A 146 15.19 15.96 -10.63
CA LYS A 146 16.22 17.01 -10.71
C LYS A 146 16.90 16.92 -12.05
#